data_AF-A0AAW7ID99-F1
#
_entry.id   AF-A0AAW7ID99-F1
#
_cell.length_a   1.000
_cell.length_b   1.000
_cell.length_c   1.000
_cell.angle_alpha   90.00
_cell.angle_beta   90.00
_cell.angle_gamma   90.00
#
_symmetry.space_group_name_H-M   'P 1'
#
loop_
_entity.id
_entity.type
_entity.pdbx_description
1 polymer ?
#
loop_
_entity_poly.entity_id
_entity_poly.type
_entity_poly.pdbx_seq_one_letter_code
_entity_poly.pdbx_strand_id
1 'polypeptide(L)'
;MRFFKGRKKTDAAAFQVTSKDFQELLKKFEASNDFLTFQFPNEDGYTISYFNSLISEQQLHEQVLAVISNQTKKDLKQLKSDIPMEDMKVTTDINVIQRLVLEGSILIQYKKDDEMCLLIPCAHSVKRQTSIPESEYTVAGPKEAFVESLDTNLNLIRNRLPIPELQSKEFRVGSISQTRLVVLYIDGIVNQQIINTVMQRIDDIEYDTIVDISFVNQMITDNRNSMFPQLIDTERPDHLASVLSEGKIGIMLDGSPHALVGPNTIISFFSSFEDYFQIWNLGTSFRLIRLFAVLFSVLSSPLYVAVLTYHYLVIPTDLLPILISSRGVIPFPPILEAIVLEGTIELLREAAVRLPAKVGSTIGIVGGIVIGTAAVEAGFVSNVLLMLVALAALASFTVPIYQISNTIRLIRFPFLIAAQLYGLFGLALCSAFILSHLLKLTSLGSPYLDPLYPLRIYDFKDSLIRLPFSKQTKRPQFLRTEKPLRLRRKEETNNSQSDIDE
;
A
#
# COMPACT_ATOMS: atom_id res chain seq x y z
N MET A 1 62.53 28.36 13.86
CA MET A 1 62.91 27.78 15.18
C MET A 1 61.78 28.07 16.15
N ARG A 2 61.05 27.03 16.61
CA ARG A 2 59.91 27.04 17.57
C ARG A 2 58.67 27.84 17.12
N PHE A 3 57.44 27.32 17.13
CA PHE A 3 56.75 26.64 18.22
C PHE A 3 55.70 25.63 17.70
N PHE A 4 55.85 24.37 18.10
CA PHE A 4 54.73 23.42 18.22
C PHE A 4 53.93 23.80 19.48
N LYS A 5 52.61 23.94 19.38
CA LYS A 5 51.73 23.95 20.56
C LYS A 5 50.49 23.10 20.27
N GLY A 6 50.29 22.10 21.11
CA GLY A 6 49.46 20.92 20.86
C GLY A 6 47.97 21.20 20.71
N ARG A 7 47.35 20.47 19.78
CA ARG A 7 45.92 20.18 19.80
C ARG A 7 45.67 19.20 20.95
N LYS A 8 45.00 19.69 21.99
CA LYS A 8 44.35 18.85 22.99
C LYS A 8 43.40 17.89 22.27
N LYS A 9 43.57 16.59 22.53
CA LYS A 9 42.50 15.59 22.38
C LYS A 9 41.30 16.10 23.16
N THR A 10 40.23 16.47 22.45
CA THR A 10 38.92 16.59 23.08
C THR A 10 38.39 15.17 23.15
N ASP A 11 38.31 14.68 24.38
CA ASP A 11 37.83 13.35 24.71
C ASP A 11 36.47 13.09 24.07
N ALA A 12 36.35 11.88 23.50
CA ALA A 12 35.07 11.28 23.18
C ALA A 12 34.25 11.24 24.48
N ALA A 13 33.24 12.09 24.58
CA ALA A 13 32.21 11.95 25.59
C ALA A 13 31.50 10.63 25.31
N ALA A 14 31.93 9.58 26.02
CA ALA A 14 31.19 8.35 26.16
C ALA A 14 29.81 8.74 26.69
N PHE A 15 28.80 8.68 25.82
CA PHE A 15 27.41 8.67 26.26
C PHE A 15 27.29 7.43 27.15
N GLN A 16 27.26 7.64 28.46
CA GLN A 16 26.89 6.60 29.42
C GLN A 16 25.42 6.30 29.16
N VAL A 17 25.20 5.28 28.35
CA VAL A 17 23.90 4.67 28.15
C VAL A 17 23.50 4.04 29.48
N THR A 18 22.34 4.41 29.98
CA THR A 18 21.89 4.04 31.33
C THR A 18 21.14 2.71 31.28
N SER A 19 21.15 1.92 32.36
CA SER A 19 20.34 0.70 32.53
C SER A 19 18.86 0.90 32.14
N LYS A 20 18.36 2.12 32.36
CA LYS A 20 17.00 2.56 32.03
C LYS A 20 16.71 2.57 30.52
N ASP A 21 17.70 2.92 29.69
CA ASP A 21 17.55 2.98 28.24
C ASP A 21 17.42 1.57 27.63
N PHE A 22 18.10 0.59 28.23
CA PHE A 22 18.03 -0.81 27.81
C PHE A 22 16.67 -1.43 28.13
N GLN A 23 16.15 -1.18 29.34
CA GLN A 23 14.80 -1.61 29.73
C GLN A 23 13.73 -0.94 28.87
N GLU A 24 13.91 0.32 28.47
CA GLU A 24 13.00 1.00 27.55
C GLU A 24 13.01 0.35 26.16
N LEU A 25 14.19 -0.01 25.64
CA LEU A 25 14.30 -0.73 24.37
C LEU A 25 13.58 -2.08 24.43
N LEU A 26 13.82 -2.88 25.48
CA LEU A 26 13.16 -4.18 25.64
C LEU A 26 11.64 -4.03 25.73
N LYS A 27 11.15 -3.03 26.47
CA LYS A 27 9.70 -2.73 26.53
C LYS A 27 9.11 -2.39 25.16
N LYS A 28 9.85 -1.66 24.31
CA LYS A 28 9.41 -1.37 22.93
C LYS A 28 9.33 -2.64 22.08
N PHE A 29 10.26 -3.58 22.27
CA PHE A 29 10.22 -4.87 21.61
C PHE A 29 9.07 -5.74 22.11
N GLU A 30 8.92 -5.88 23.44
CA GLU A 30 7.85 -6.65 24.10
C GLU A 30 6.44 -6.13 23.79
N ALA A 31 6.29 -4.86 23.38
CA ALA A 31 5.01 -4.32 22.94
C ALA A 31 4.50 -4.94 21.63
N SER A 32 5.38 -5.57 20.86
CA SER A 32 5.08 -6.19 19.58
C SER A 32 4.85 -7.69 19.75
N ASN A 33 3.74 -8.22 19.21
CA ASN A 33 3.35 -9.62 19.41
C ASN A 33 4.32 -10.63 18.74
N ASP A 34 5.06 -10.21 17.73
CA ASP A 34 6.10 -11.01 17.08
C ASP A 34 7.42 -11.08 17.87
N PHE A 35 7.58 -10.35 18.97
CA PHE A 35 8.73 -10.46 19.87
C PHE A 35 8.45 -11.48 20.98
N LEU A 36 9.23 -12.56 21.02
CA LEU A 36 9.09 -13.64 21.98
C LEU A 36 10.23 -13.59 22.99
N THR A 37 9.91 -13.83 24.26
CA THR A 37 10.87 -13.97 25.35
C THR A 37 10.51 -15.18 26.21
N PHE A 38 11.47 -16.07 26.45
CA PHE A 38 11.29 -17.21 27.34
C PHE A 38 12.59 -17.57 28.09
N GLN A 39 12.47 -18.37 29.14
CA GLN A 39 13.60 -18.89 29.90
C GLN A 39 13.91 -20.33 29.48
N PHE A 40 15.18 -20.66 29.33
CA PHE A 40 15.63 -21.99 28.90
C PHE A 40 17.00 -22.35 29.51
N PRO A 41 17.24 -23.60 29.96
CA PRO A 41 16.36 -24.77 29.86
C PRO A 41 15.29 -24.88 30.96
N ASN A 42 15.49 -24.24 32.11
CA ASN A 42 14.57 -24.20 33.25
C ASN A 42 14.27 -22.75 33.65
N GLU A 43 13.43 -22.50 34.66
CA GLU A 43 13.13 -21.14 35.18
C GLU A 43 14.39 -20.36 35.61
N ASP A 44 15.43 -21.05 36.09
CA ASP A 44 16.74 -20.46 36.41
C ASP A 44 17.70 -20.37 35.21
N GLY A 45 17.21 -20.65 33.99
CA GLY A 45 17.98 -20.69 32.75
C GLY A 45 18.42 -19.31 32.22
N TYR A 46 18.90 -19.29 30.98
CA TYR A 46 19.13 -18.04 30.25
C TYR A 46 17.79 -17.47 29.79
N THR A 47 17.70 -16.14 29.70
CA THR A 47 16.55 -15.48 29.07
C THR A 47 16.86 -15.29 27.59
N ILE A 48 16.06 -15.89 26.73
CA ILE A 48 16.21 -15.86 25.28
C ILE A 48 15.09 -15.00 24.72
N SER A 49 15.44 -14.00 23.91
CA SER A 49 14.48 -13.11 23.26
C SER A 49 14.79 -12.93 21.78
N TYR A 50 13.77 -12.85 20.92
CA TYR A 50 13.93 -12.62 19.48
C TYR A 50 12.61 -12.22 18.81
N PHE A 51 12.70 -11.67 17.60
CA PHE A 51 11.55 -11.51 16.72
C PHE A 51 11.30 -12.78 15.92
N ASN A 52 10.15 -13.44 16.13
CA ASN A 52 9.84 -14.72 15.49
C ASN A 52 9.85 -14.61 13.96
N SER A 53 9.36 -13.48 13.43
CA SER A 53 9.33 -13.21 11.99
C SER A 53 10.72 -12.97 11.37
N LEU A 54 11.76 -12.73 12.17
CA LEU A 54 13.11 -12.41 11.68
C LEU A 54 14.10 -13.55 11.82
N ILE A 55 13.79 -14.59 12.60
CA ILE A 55 14.73 -15.69 12.86
C ILE A 55 14.31 -17.00 12.19
N SER A 56 15.28 -17.87 11.94
CA SER A 56 15.03 -19.25 11.53
C SER A 56 14.79 -20.13 12.76
N GLU A 57 13.54 -20.59 12.96
CA GLU A 57 13.18 -21.50 14.06
C GLU A 57 14.06 -22.77 14.06
N GLN A 58 14.40 -23.28 12.88
CA GLN A 58 15.26 -24.46 12.74
C GLN A 58 16.67 -24.21 13.30
N GLN A 59 17.28 -23.06 13.00
CA GLN A 59 18.61 -22.72 13.52
C GLN A 59 18.56 -22.48 15.03
N LEU A 60 17.51 -21.82 15.54
CA LEU A 60 17.30 -21.64 16.97
C LEU A 60 17.27 -23.00 17.69
N HIS A 61 16.46 -23.95 17.23
CA HIS A 61 16.32 -25.25 17.89
C HIS A 61 17.58 -26.13 17.77
N GLU A 62 18.12 -26.27 16.56
CA GLU A 62 19.22 -27.21 16.30
C GLU A 62 20.59 -26.70 16.77
N GLN A 63 20.84 -25.38 16.67
CA GLN A 63 22.18 -24.81 16.86
C GLN A 63 22.34 -24.04 18.17
N VAL A 64 21.24 -23.50 18.72
CA VAL A 64 21.28 -22.71 19.95
C VAL A 64 20.70 -23.49 21.14
N LEU A 65 19.43 -23.89 21.08
CA LEU A 65 18.75 -24.52 22.20
C LEU A 65 19.32 -25.92 22.52
N ALA A 66 19.67 -26.71 21.51
CA ALA A 66 20.29 -28.03 21.71
C ALA A 66 21.63 -27.95 22.48
N VAL A 67 22.43 -26.90 22.25
CA VAL A 67 23.70 -26.68 22.95
C VAL A 67 23.44 -26.24 24.39
N ILE A 68 22.51 -25.31 24.60
CA ILE A 68 22.16 -24.80 25.93
C ILE A 68 21.58 -25.90 26.82
N SER A 69 20.79 -26.83 26.25
CA SER A 69 20.15 -27.91 27.01
C SER A 69 21.13 -28.94 27.59
N ASN A 70 22.29 -29.12 26.95
CA ASN A 70 23.26 -30.15 27.31
C ASN A 70 24.35 -29.65 28.26
N GLN A 71 24.20 -28.44 28.80
CA GLN A 71 25.24 -27.78 29.59
C GLN A 71 24.69 -27.17 30.89
N THR A 72 25.55 -27.12 31.91
CA THR A 72 25.30 -26.31 33.10
C THR A 72 25.39 -24.82 32.76
N LYS A 73 24.63 -23.98 33.46
CA LYS A 73 24.61 -22.53 33.23
C LYS A 73 26.00 -21.92 33.44
N LYS A 74 26.56 -21.32 32.40
CA LYS A 74 27.90 -20.71 32.31
C LYS A 74 27.80 -19.22 32.03
N ASP A 75 28.90 -18.50 32.14
CA ASP A 75 28.96 -17.10 31.72
C ASP A 75 28.78 -16.95 30.19
N LEU A 76 28.24 -15.82 29.73
CA LEU A 76 27.91 -15.59 28.32
C LEU A 76 29.12 -15.70 27.39
N LYS A 77 30.31 -15.35 27.88
CA LYS A 77 31.57 -15.49 27.13
C LYS A 77 31.97 -16.95 26.90
N GLN A 78 31.66 -17.83 27.85
CA GLN A 78 31.92 -19.27 27.73
C GLN A 78 30.88 -19.91 26.82
N LEU A 79 29.62 -19.51 26.96
CA LEU A 79 28.54 -19.96 26.08
C LEU A 79 28.83 -19.64 24.61
N LYS A 80 29.40 -18.47 24.32
CA LYS A 80 29.86 -18.10 22.97
C LYS A 80 30.88 -19.08 22.38
N SER A 81 31.72 -19.73 23.17
CA SER A 81 32.70 -20.69 22.65
C SER A 81 32.08 -22.04 22.31
N ASP A 82 30.94 -22.35 22.92
CA ASP A 82 30.28 -23.65 22.81
C ASP A 82 29.27 -23.72 21.66
N ILE A 83 28.73 -22.57 21.23
CA ILE A 83 27.75 -22.50 20.13
C ILE A 83 28.49 -22.47 18.79
N PRO A 84 28.16 -23.36 17.83
CA PRO A 84 28.85 -23.47 16.55
C PRO A 84 28.32 -22.44 15.53
N MET A 85 28.31 -21.15 15.88
CA MET A 85 27.87 -20.07 15.00
C MET A 85 28.93 -18.96 14.89
N GLU A 86 29.08 -18.43 13.69
CA GLU A 86 30.01 -17.33 13.43
C GLU A 86 29.39 -15.98 13.80
N ASP A 87 30.24 -14.94 13.88
CA ASP A 87 29.82 -13.55 14.12
C ASP A 87 29.01 -13.24 15.40
N MET A 88 28.98 -14.17 16.36
CA MET A 88 28.38 -13.93 17.67
C MET A 88 29.06 -12.77 18.41
N LYS A 89 28.26 -11.89 19.02
CA LYS A 89 28.78 -10.72 19.76
C LYS A 89 28.24 -10.70 21.19
N VAL A 90 29.16 -10.58 22.14
CA VAL A 90 28.82 -10.23 23.53
C VAL A 90 29.01 -8.72 23.67
N THR A 91 27.95 -8.01 24.02
CA THR A 91 27.99 -6.54 24.11
C THR A 91 27.02 -6.03 25.18
N THR A 92 27.27 -4.80 25.64
CA THR A 92 26.36 -3.99 26.45
C THR A 92 25.88 -2.74 25.68
N ASP A 93 26.38 -2.52 24.45
CA ASP A 93 26.01 -1.37 23.64
C ASP A 93 24.59 -1.54 23.06
N ILE A 94 23.66 -0.71 23.53
CA ILE A 94 22.27 -0.70 23.10
C ILE A 94 22.12 -0.53 21.59
N ASN A 95 22.92 0.32 20.95
CA ASN A 95 22.78 0.55 19.51
C ASN A 95 23.14 -0.72 18.72
N VAL A 96 24.15 -1.46 19.21
CA VAL A 96 24.56 -2.74 18.62
C VAL A 96 23.50 -3.81 18.87
N ILE A 97 22.93 -3.87 20.09
CA ILE A 97 21.85 -4.78 20.45
C ILE A 97 20.62 -4.52 19.57
N GLN A 98 20.13 -3.28 19.54
CA GLN A 98 18.96 -2.89 18.76
C GLN A 98 19.13 -3.27 17.28
N ARG A 99 20.27 -2.89 16.67
CA ARG A 99 20.52 -3.18 15.26
C ARG A 99 20.53 -4.69 14.99
N LEU A 100 21.28 -5.47 15.76
CA LEU A 100 21.44 -6.90 15.50
C LEU A 100 20.15 -7.70 15.75
N VAL A 101 19.37 -7.34 16.78
CA VAL A 101 18.06 -7.97 17.03
C VAL A 101 17.10 -7.69 15.86
N LEU A 102 17.08 -6.45 15.36
CA LEU A 102 16.25 -6.07 14.20
C LEU A 102 16.76 -6.63 12.86
N GLU A 103 18.01 -7.10 12.80
CA GLU A 103 18.60 -7.84 11.67
C GLU A 103 18.38 -9.36 11.79
N GLY A 104 17.66 -9.84 12.82
CA GLY A 104 17.37 -11.27 13.00
C GLY A 104 18.38 -12.03 13.86
N SER A 105 18.97 -11.37 14.86
CA SER A 105 19.77 -12.05 15.88
C SER A 105 18.92 -12.42 17.10
N ILE A 106 19.23 -13.57 17.70
CA ILE A 106 18.72 -13.98 19.00
C ILE A 106 19.48 -13.25 20.09
N LEU A 107 18.75 -12.69 21.05
CA LEU A 107 19.27 -12.07 22.26
C LEU A 107 19.27 -13.08 23.41
N ILE A 108 20.43 -13.38 23.98
CA ILE A 108 20.57 -14.25 25.16
C ILE A 108 21.12 -13.44 26.33
N GLN A 109 20.39 -13.43 27.44
CA GLN A 109 20.77 -12.80 28.70
C GLN A 109 21.01 -13.87 29.78
N TYR A 110 21.95 -13.61 30.68
CA TYR A 110 22.23 -14.53 31.79
C TYR A 110 21.07 -14.58 32.79
N LYS A 111 20.51 -13.42 33.13
CA LYS A 111 19.22 -13.25 33.82
C LYS A 111 18.39 -12.21 33.08
N LYS A 112 17.08 -12.22 33.32
CA LYS A 112 16.17 -11.21 32.75
C LYS A 112 16.64 -9.81 33.17
N ASP A 113 16.60 -8.88 32.23
CA ASP A 113 17.02 -7.48 32.38
C ASP A 113 18.53 -7.23 32.56
N ASP A 114 19.39 -8.25 32.40
CA ASP A 114 20.84 -8.04 32.39
C ASP A 114 21.27 -7.23 31.14
N GLU A 115 22.10 -6.21 31.34
CA GLU A 115 22.61 -5.35 30.25
C GLU A 115 23.57 -6.09 29.31
N MET A 116 24.32 -7.04 29.86
CA MET A 116 25.25 -7.85 29.08
C MET A 116 24.49 -8.96 28.37
N CYS A 117 24.54 -8.93 27.05
CA CYS A 117 23.82 -9.88 26.21
C CYS A 117 24.77 -10.57 25.22
N LEU A 118 24.48 -11.83 24.92
CA LEU A 118 25.05 -12.57 23.78
C LEU A 118 24.06 -12.48 22.62
N LEU A 119 24.53 -11.97 21.48
CA LEU A 119 23.77 -11.87 20.24
C LEU A 119 24.26 -12.95 19.28
N ILE A 120 23.31 -13.76 18.80
CA ILE A 120 23.58 -14.87 17.88
C ILE A 120 22.82 -14.63 16.58
N PRO A 121 23.50 -14.37 15.46
CA PRO A 121 22.83 -14.18 14.17
C PRO A 121 22.13 -15.46 13.73
N CYS A 122 20.79 -15.43 13.61
CA CYS A 122 19.98 -16.56 13.13
C CYS A 122 18.92 -16.07 12.15
N ALA A 123 19.30 -15.13 11.27
CA ALA A 123 18.37 -14.45 10.38
C ALA A 123 17.61 -15.44 9.49
N HIS A 124 16.31 -15.21 9.38
CA HIS A 124 15.41 -16.02 8.56
C HIS A 124 15.81 -15.89 7.08
N SER A 125 16.27 -16.99 6.49
CA SER A 125 16.44 -17.06 5.04
C SER A 125 15.08 -17.33 4.40
N VAL A 126 14.59 -16.42 3.56
CA VAL A 126 13.32 -16.58 2.85
C VAL A 126 13.41 -17.84 1.96
N LYS A 127 12.81 -18.95 2.40
CA LYS A 127 12.95 -20.27 1.75
C LYS A 127 12.19 -20.39 0.42
N ARG A 128 11.17 -19.54 0.18
CA ARG A 128 10.38 -19.49 -1.07
C ARG A 128 10.68 -18.19 -1.80
N GLN A 129 11.09 -18.27 -3.07
CA GLN A 129 11.28 -17.08 -3.90
C GLN A 129 9.98 -16.28 -3.93
N THR A 130 10.05 -15.00 -3.57
CA THR A 130 8.95 -14.06 -3.73
C THR A 130 8.60 -13.94 -5.20
N SER A 131 7.31 -13.96 -5.53
CA SER A 131 6.84 -13.77 -6.89
C SER A 131 6.97 -12.31 -7.33
N ILE A 132 6.82 -12.11 -8.64
CA ILE A 132 6.67 -10.77 -9.21
C ILE A 132 5.22 -10.34 -9.00
N PRO A 133 4.97 -9.07 -8.62
CA PRO A 133 3.62 -8.52 -8.54
C PRO A 133 2.88 -8.68 -9.87
N GLU A 134 1.72 -9.36 -9.85
CA GLU A 134 0.87 -9.57 -11.04
C GLU A 134 -0.17 -8.45 -11.21
N SER A 135 -0.72 -7.94 -10.10
CA SER A 135 -1.79 -6.94 -10.09
C SER A 135 -1.25 -5.50 -10.11
N GLU A 136 -0.12 -5.26 -9.43
CA GLU A 136 0.60 -4.01 -9.29
C GLU A 136 1.94 -4.07 -10.04
N TYR A 137 1.91 -4.55 -11.28
CA TYR A 137 3.10 -4.62 -12.12
C TYR A 137 3.71 -3.23 -12.33
N THR A 138 5.02 -3.11 -12.12
CA THR A 138 5.77 -1.87 -12.38
C THR A 138 6.99 -2.07 -13.25
N VAL A 139 7.26 -1.08 -14.09
CA VAL A 139 8.43 -1.07 -14.98
C VAL A 139 9.68 -0.72 -14.18
N ALA A 140 9.56 0.24 -13.26
CA ALA A 140 10.63 0.69 -12.37
C ALA A 140 10.32 0.40 -10.89
N GLY A 141 11.37 0.06 -10.13
CA GLY A 141 11.30 -0.19 -8.69
C GLY A 141 11.40 -1.68 -8.31
N PRO A 142 11.22 -2.00 -7.02
CA PRO A 142 11.20 -3.37 -6.52
C PRO A 142 10.12 -4.22 -7.19
N LYS A 143 10.42 -5.51 -7.40
CA LYS A 143 9.52 -6.50 -8.03
C LYS A 143 9.19 -7.65 -7.09
N GLU A 144 9.31 -7.42 -5.80
CA GLU A 144 8.98 -8.39 -4.77
C GLU A 144 7.50 -8.26 -4.42
N ALA A 145 6.78 -9.38 -4.39
CA ALA A 145 5.40 -9.46 -3.93
C ALA A 145 5.28 -10.29 -2.63
N PHE A 146 4.23 -10.01 -1.87
CA PHE A 146 3.80 -10.85 -0.76
C PHE A 146 3.40 -12.25 -1.23
N VAL A 147 3.43 -13.18 -0.28
CA VAL A 147 3.04 -14.58 -0.45
C VAL A 147 1.94 -14.94 0.54
N GLU A 148 1.42 -16.16 0.52
CA GLU A 148 0.33 -16.56 1.42
C GLU A 148 0.77 -16.70 2.89
N SER A 149 2.07 -16.90 3.16
CA SER A 149 2.60 -17.06 4.51
C SER A 149 2.73 -15.72 5.23
N LEU A 150 1.97 -15.55 6.32
CA LEU A 150 2.01 -14.35 7.15
C LEU A 150 3.41 -14.06 7.72
N ASP A 151 4.11 -15.08 8.22
CA ASP A 151 5.42 -14.89 8.84
C ASP A 151 6.49 -14.46 7.82
N THR A 152 6.43 -15.00 6.59
CA THR A 152 7.29 -14.55 5.47
C THR A 152 7.01 -13.09 5.14
N ASN A 153 5.74 -12.72 5.06
CA ASN A 153 5.33 -11.36 4.76
C ASN A 153 5.75 -10.36 5.84
N LEU A 154 5.68 -10.73 7.12
CA LEU A 154 6.16 -9.93 8.24
C LEU A 154 7.68 -9.73 8.18
N ASN A 155 8.43 -10.78 7.80
CA ASN A 155 9.87 -10.69 7.55
C ASN A 155 10.20 -9.62 6.51
N LEU A 156 9.48 -9.59 5.39
CA LEU A 156 9.69 -8.61 4.32
C LEU A 156 9.50 -7.17 4.80
N ILE A 157 8.52 -6.92 5.66
CA ILE A 157 8.27 -5.59 6.22
C ILE A 157 9.30 -5.20 7.27
N ARG A 158 9.64 -6.11 8.20
CA ARG A 158 10.65 -5.89 9.23
C ARG A 158 12.03 -5.60 8.64
N ASN A 159 12.42 -6.29 7.57
CA ASN A 159 13.68 -6.03 6.85
C ASN A 159 13.71 -4.64 6.20
N ARG A 160 12.56 -4.12 5.75
CA ARG A 160 12.44 -2.79 5.15
C ARG A 160 12.34 -1.68 6.18
N LEU A 161 11.77 -1.96 7.35
CA LEU A 161 11.60 -1.04 8.46
C LEU A 161 12.23 -1.62 9.75
N PRO A 162 13.59 -1.67 9.83
CA PRO A 162 14.30 -2.21 10.99
C PRO A 162 14.30 -1.17 12.13
N ILE A 163 13.13 -0.93 12.71
CA ILE A 163 12.92 0.01 13.82
C ILE A 163 12.13 -0.65 14.95
N PRO A 164 12.43 -0.34 16.23
CA PRO A 164 11.68 -0.86 17.37
C PRO A 164 10.25 -0.30 17.42
N GLU A 165 10.01 0.88 16.83
CA GLU A 165 8.68 1.49 16.80
C GLU A 165 7.69 0.79 15.86
N LEU A 166 8.14 -0.10 14.97
CA LEU A 166 7.23 -0.93 14.18
C LEU A 166 6.61 -1.98 15.10
N GLN A 167 5.29 -1.91 15.27
CA GLN A 167 4.53 -2.77 16.15
C GLN A 167 3.62 -3.68 15.32
N SER A 168 3.57 -4.95 15.70
CA SER A 168 2.62 -5.93 15.19
C SER A 168 1.65 -6.33 16.29
N LYS A 169 0.35 -6.26 16.00
CA LYS A 169 -0.72 -6.77 16.87
C LYS A 169 -1.43 -7.93 16.20
N GLU A 170 -1.38 -9.09 16.83
CA GLU A 170 -1.96 -10.32 16.30
C GLU A 170 -3.36 -10.57 16.87
N PHE A 171 -4.27 -10.99 15.98
CA PHE A 171 -5.65 -11.35 16.24
C PHE A 171 -5.96 -12.72 15.63
N ARG A 172 -7.01 -13.36 16.15
CA ARG A 172 -7.63 -14.53 15.50
C ARG A 172 -9.03 -14.16 15.09
N VAL A 173 -9.32 -14.27 13.79
CA VAL A 173 -10.60 -13.90 13.20
C VAL A 173 -11.28 -15.11 12.57
N GLY A 174 -12.61 -15.15 12.62
CA GLY A 174 -13.40 -16.26 12.13
C GLY A 174 -13.74 -17.27 13.23
N SER A 175 -15.03 -17.50 13.49
CA SER A 175 -15.52 -18.39 14.54
C SER A 175 -15.03 -19.83 14.35
N ILE A 176 -15.00 -20.31 13.10
CA ILE A 176 -14.55 -21.65 12.72
C ILE A 176 -13.09 -21.62 12.26
N SER A 177 -12.72 -20.69 11.37
CA SER A 177 -11.38 -20.69 10.76
C SER A 177 -10.27 -20.27 11.73
N GLN A 178 -10.57 -19.42 12.71
CA GLN A 178 -9.61 -18.90 13.71
C GLN A 178 -8.30 -18.43 13.05
N THR A 179 -8.43 -17.76 11.90
CA THR A 179 -7.33 -17.38 11.00
C THR A 179 -6.51 -16.27 11.66
N ARG A 180 -5.17 -16.38 11.59
CA ARG A 180 -4.25 -15.36 12.12
C ARG A 180 -4.33 -14.09 11.27
N LEU A 181 -4.47 -12.96 11.94
CA LEU A 181 -4.47 -11.63 11.33
C LEU A 181 -3.51 -10.73 12.11
N VAL A 182 -2.70 -9.94 11.41
CA VAL A 182 -1.78 -9.00 12.04
C VAL A 182 -2.04 -7.58 11.55
N VAL A 183 -2.16 -6.66 12.50
CA VAL A 183 -2.19 -5.22 12.25
C VAL A 183 -0.81 -4.63 12.50
N LEU A 184 -0.27 -3.95 11.50
CA LEU A 184 1.03 -3.28 11.50
C LEU A 184 0.85 -1.77 11.58
N TYR A 185 1.63 -1.13 12.43
CA TYR A 185 1.69 0.32 12.54
C TYR A 185 3.03 0.77 13.14
N ILE A 186 3.40 2.04 12.94
CA ILE A 186 4.57 2.62 13.60
C ILE A 186 4.11 3.47 14.79
N ASP A 187 4.48 3.01 15.98
CA ASP A 187 4.19 3.69 17.23
C ASP A 187 4.88 5.07 17.30
N GLY A 188 4.18 6.05 17.85
CA GLY A 188 4.63 7.44 17.85
C GLY A 188 4.56 8.15 16.49
N ILE A 189 4.01 7.54 15.44
CA ILE A 189 3.71 8.20 14.15
C ILE A 189 2.21 8.17 13.88
N VAL A 190 1.61 6.98 13.87
CA VAL A 190 0.19 6.80 13.55
C VAL A 190 -0.70 7.49 14.59
N ASN A 191 -1.84 8.03 14.18
CA ASN A 191 -2.84 8.55 15.10
C ASN A 191 -3.52 7.41 15.88
N GLN A 192 -3.48 7.46 17.22
CA GLN A 192 -4.09 6.46 18.10
C GLN A 192 -5.58 6.22 17.82
N GLN A 193 -6.33 7.24 17.37
CA GLN A 193 -7.75 7.07 17.04
C GLN A 193 -7.95 6.10 15.88
N ILE A 194 -7.05 6.13 14.89
CA ILE A 194 -7.09 5.21 13.73
C ILE A 194 -6.79 3.79 14.22
N ILE A 195 -5.75 3.63 15.04
CA ILE A 195 -5.37 2.33 15.62
C ILE A 195 -6.57 1.75 16.38
N ASN A 196 -7.13 2.50 17.33
CA ASN A 196 -8.25 2.03 18.16
C ASN A 196 -9.48 1.65 17.32
N THR A 197 -9.80 2.45 16.29
CA THR A 197 -10.92 2.16 15.39
C THR A 197 -10.71 0.83 14.67
N VAL A 198 -9.48 0.56 14.21
CA VAL A 198 -9.16 -0.66 13.46
C VAL A 198 -9.17 -1.87 14.38
N MET A 199 -8.52 -1.77 15.55
CA MET A 199 -8.50 -2.86 16.52
C MET A 199 -9.92 -3.23 16.95
N GLN A 200 -10.75 -2.23 17.26
CA GLN A 200 -12.16 -2.45 17.61
C GLN A 200 -12.91 -3.16 16.49
N ARG A 201 -12.79 -2.69 15.24
CA ARG A 201 -13.52 -3.29 14.11
C ARG A 201 -13.06 -4.69 13.74
N ILE A 202 -11.81 -5.04 14.02
CA ILE A 202 -11.29 -6.40 13.85
C ILE A 202 -11.84 -7.32 14.93
N ASP A 203 -11.93 -6.84 16.17
CA ASP A 203 -12.51 -7.59 17.30
C ASP A 203 -14.02 -7.83 17.09
N ASP A 204 -14.71 -6.85 16.49
CA ASP A 204 -16.13 -6.94 16.13
C ASP A 204 -16.41 -7.84 14.90
N ILE A 205 -15.40 -8.53 14.33
CA ILE A 205 -15.60 -9.43 13.18
C ILE A 205 -16.28 -10.72 13.65
N GLU A 206 -17.59 -10.80 13.41
CA GLU A 206 -18.38 -12.02 13.58
C GLU A 206 -18.67 -12.67 12.22
N TYR A 207 -17.89 -13.69 11.88
CA TYR A 207 -18.11 -14.51 10.68
C TYR A 207 -17.51 -15.89 10.86
N ASP A 208 -18.01 -16.91 10.17
CA ASP A 208 -17.58 -18.29 10.40
C ASP A 208 -16.17 -18.56 9.88
N THR A 209 -15.91 -18.21 8.61
CA THR A 209 -14.67 -18.57 7.92
C THR A 209 -14.13 -17.36 7.16
N ILE A 210 -12.94 -16.91 7.54
CA ILE A 210 -12.21 -15.85 6.82
C ILE A 210 -11.19 -16.51 5.89
N VAL A 211 -11.47 -16.45 4.58
CA VAL A 211 -10.66 -17.12 3.54
C VAL A 211 -9.56 -16.21 3.02
N ASP A 212 -9.85 -14.93 2.81
CA ASP A 212 -8.93 -13.96 2.22
C ASP A 212 -9.11 -12.59 2.87
N ILE A 213 -8.07 -11.74 2.78
CA ILE A 213 -8.08 -10.40 3.34
C ILE A 213 -9.20 -9.51 2.76
N SER A 214 -9.68 -9.80 1.55
CA SER A 214 -10.83 -9.13 0.94
C SER A 214 -12.13 -9.26 1.75
N PHE A 215 -12.28 -10.31 2.57
CA PHE A 215 -13.43 -10.46 3.47
C PHE A 215 -13.33 -9.46 4.61
N VAL A 216 -12.13 -9.37 5.21
CA VAL A 216 -11.81 -8.40 6.25
C VAL A 216 -12.04 -6.98 5.72
N ASN A 217 -11.59 -6.67 4.51
CA ASN A 217 -11.77 -5.37 3.87
C ASN A 217 -13.26 -4.92 3.89
N GLN A 218 -14.17 -5.80 3.50
CA GLN A 218 -15.60 -5.50 3.45
C GLN A 218 -16.21 -5.31 4.85
N MET A 219 -15.68 -6.00 5.87
CA MET A 219 -16.19 -5.97 7.23
C MET A 219 -15.69 -4.75 8.02
N ILE A 220 -14.42 -4.35 7.83
CA ILE A 220 -13.83 -3.24 8.61
C ILE A 220 -14.04 -1.87 7.97
N THR A 221 -14.61 -1.78 6.76
CA THR A 221 -14.81 -0.52 6.04
C THR A 221 -15.93 0.33 6.65
N ASP A 222 -15.76 1.67 6.71
CA ASP A 222 -16.73 2.60 7.33
C ASP A 222 -18.11 2.56 6.63
N ASN A 223 -18.10 2.57 5.30
CA ASN A 223 -19.31 2.67 4.48
C ASN A 223 -19.46 1.42 3.62
N ARG A 224 -19.95 0.31 4.21
CA ARG A 224 -20.04 -1.01 3.55
C ARG A 224 -20.88 -1.02 2.26
N ASN A 225 -21.91 -0.18 2.18
CA ASN A 225 -22.81 -0.11 1.01
C ASN A 225 -22.27 0.78 -0.13
N SER A 226 -21.10 1.41 0.05
CA SER A 226 -20.50 2.25 -0.97
C SER A 226 -19.83 1.40 -2.04
N MET A 227 -20.05 1.75 -3.32
CA MET A 227 -19.31 1.16 -4.44
C MET A 227 -17.86 1.65 -4.50
N PHE A 228 -17.50 2.70 -3.76
CA PHE A 228 -16.15 3.24 -3.73
C PHE A 228 -15.31 2.51 -2.68
N PRO A 229 -14.15 1.94 -3.09
CA PRO A 229 -13.24 1.31 -2.15
C PRO A 229 -12.66 2.34 -1.18
N GLN A 230 -12.55 1.96 0.09
CA GLN A 230 -12.08 2.84 1.17
C GLN A 230 -10.70 2.45 1.69
N LEU A 231 -10.31 1.19 1.53
CA LEU A 231 -8.96 0.67 1.79
C LEU A 231 -8.33 0.23 0.47
N ILE A 232 -7.00 0.21 0.43
CA ILE A 232 -6.24 -0.23 -0.75
C ILE A 232 -5.66 -1.60 -0.43
N ASP A 233 -5.90 -2.56 -1.32
CA ASP A 233 -5.18 -3.82 -1.39
C ASP A 233 -3.82 -3.60 -2.05
N THR A 234 -2.77 -4.17 -1.47
CA THR A 234 -1.44 -4.15 -2.06
C THR A 234 -0.75 -5.49 -1.95
N GLU A 235 -0.16 -5.96 -3.04
CA GLU A 235 0.72 -7.13 -3.06
C GLU A 235 2.18 -6.76 -2.79
N ARG A 236 2.48 -5.46 -2.64
CA ARG A 236 3.84 -4.92 -2.62
C ARG A 236 4.36 -4.60 -1.20
N PRO A 237 5.43 -5.25 -0.74
CA PRO A 237 6.03 -4.96 0.57
C PRO A 237 6.64 -3.55 0.66
N ASP A 238 7.20 -3.03 -0.43
CA ASP A 238 7.79 -1.71 -0.46
C ASP A 238 6.73 -0.59 -0.39
N HIS A 239 5.59 -0.80 -1.05
CA HIS A 239 4.44 0.08 -0.92
C HIS A 239 3.93 0.11 0.53
N LEU A 240 3.72 -1.07 1.14
CA LEU A 240 3.28 -1.17 2.54
C LEU A 240 4.26 -0.50 3.52
N ALA A 241 5.56 -0.72 3.36
CA ALA A 241 6.58 -0.09 4.21
C ALA A 241 6.57 1.45 4.09
N SER A 242 6.37 1.97 2.88
CA SER A 242 6.30 3.41 2.65
C SER A 242 5.09 4.05 3.32
N VAL A 243 3.90 3.47 3.16
CA VAL A 243 2.66 4.00 3.75
C VAL A 243 2.65 3.91 5.27
N LEU A 244 3.23 2.85 5.86
CA LEU A 244 3.45 2.76 7.31
C LEU A 244 4.32 3.93 7.80
N SER A 245 5.37 4.28 7.05
CA SER A 245 6.25 5.43 7.35
C SER A 245 5.55 6.79 7.26
N GLU A 246 4.48 6.88 6.47
CA GLU A 246 3.61 8.07 6.39
C GLU A 246 2.62 8.18 7.55
N GLY A 247 2.48 7.15 8.38
CA GLY A 247 1.52 7.11 9.48
C GLY A 247 0.18 6.49 9.13
N LYS A 248 0.14 5.64 8.10
CA LYS A 248 -0.97 4.71 7.85
C LYS A 248 -0.77 3.42 8.61
N ILE A 249 -1.78 2.56 8.58
CA ILE A 249 -1.75 1.20 9.11
C ILE A 249 -1.76 0.17 7.98
N GLY A 250 -1.21 -1.00 8.27
CA GLY A 250 -1.24 -2.19 7.43
C GLY A 250 -2.00 -3.33 8.11
N ILE A 251 -2.70 -4.15 7.34
CA ILE A 251 -3.37 -5.35 7.85
C ILE A 251 -3.02 -6.52 6.93
N MET A 252 -2.60 -7.62 7.53
CA MET A 252 -2.19 -8.83 6.82
C MET A 252 -2.94 -10.03 7.40
N LEU A 253 -3.32 -10.97 6.55
CA LEU A 253 -4.02 -12.19 6.94
C LEU A 253 -3.20 -13.40 6.50
N ASP A 254 -3.09 -14.40 7.36
CA ASP A 254 -2.49 -15.68 6.98
C ASP A 254 -3.32 -16.38 5.90
N GLY A 255 -2.67 -16.80 4.82
CA GLY A 255 -3.30 -17.35 3.63
C GLY A 255 -3.55 -16.33 2.50
N SER A 256 -3.31 -15.02 2.71
CA SER A 256 -3.53 -14.00 1.68
C SER A 256 -2.20 -13.40 1.17
N PRO A 257 -1.99 -13.34 -0.16
CA PRO A 257 -0.81 -12.68 -0.76
C PRO A 257 -0.97 -11.16 -0.89
N HIS A 258 -1.95 -10.56 -0.19
CA HIS A 258 -2.19 -9.12 -0.20
C HIS A 258 -2.25 -8.57 1.23
N ALA A 259 -1.89 -7.29 1.37
CA ALA A 259 -2.10 -6.51 2.58
C ALA A 259 -3.14 -5.41 2.32
N LEU A 260 -3.92 -5.07 3.35
CA LEU A 260 -4.78 -3.87 3.32
C LEU A 260 -4.05 -2.69 3.93
N VAL A 261 -4.18 -1.54 3.28
CA VAL A 261 -3.62 -0.27 3.72
C VAL A 261 -4.76 0.71 3.99
N GLY A 262 -4.67 1.47 5.09
CA GLY A 262 -5.59 2.57 5.38
C GLY A 262 -5.09 3.52 6.47
N PRO A 263 -5.75 4.67 6.66
CA PRO A 263 -6.83 5.19 5.84
C PRO A 263 -6.34 5.75 4.50
N ASN A 264 -7.24 5.79 3.51
CA ASN A 264 -6.95 6.32 2.18
C ASN A 264 -7.97 7.37 1.73
N THR A 265 -7.51 8.21 0.80
CA THR A 265 -8.34 9.20 0.10
C THR A 265 -8.64 8.71 -1.31
N ILE A 266 -9.65 9.29 -1.97
CA ILE A 266 -9.96 8.95 -3.36
C ILE A 266 -8.76 9.16 -4.29
N ILE A 267 -7.89 10.13 -4.00
CA ILE A 267 -6.74 10.45 -4.86
C ILE A 267 -5.65 9.39 -4.75
N SER A 268 -5.56 8.71 -3.60
CA SER A 268 -4.66 7.56 -3.43
C SER A 268 -4.96 6.43 -4.43
N PHE A 269 -6.20 6.31 -4.90
CA PHE A 269 -6.59 5.31 -5.89
C PHE A 269 -6.18 5.66 -7.34
N PHE A 270 -5.83 6.91 -7.60
CA PHE A 270 -5.39 7.39 -8.91
C PHE A 270 -3.88 7.62 -9.00
N SER A 271 -3.18 7.60 -7.86
CA SER A 271 -1.73 7.56 -7.80
C SER A 271 -1.22 6.12 -7.88
N SER A 272 -0.15 5.90 -8.64
CA SER A 272 0.61 4.64 -8.59
C SER A 272 1.84 4.83 -7.70
N PHE A 273 2.25 3.79 -6.97
CA PHE A 273 3.51 3.83 -6.23
C PHE A 273 4.72 4.04 -7.16
N GLU A 274 4.61 3.60 -8.42
CA GLU A 274 5.64 3.84 -9.45
C GLU A 274 5.91 5.32 -9.73
N ASP A 275 4.91 6.18 -9.50
CA ASP A 275 5.06 7.62 -9.71
C ASP A 275 6.21 8.21 -8.87
N TYR A 276 6.58 7.56 -7.76
CA TYR A 276 7.67 7.98 -6.89
C TYR A 276 9.07 7.60 -7.41
N PHE A 277 9.18 6.58 -8.27
CA PHE A 277 10.44 6.17 -8.88
C PHE A 277 10.83 7.00 -10.10
N GLN A 278 9.89 7.75 -10.67
CA GLN A 278 10.13 8.64 -11.81
C GLN A 278 10.55 10.05 -11.36
N ILE A 279 11.00 10.88 -12.29
CA ILE A 279 11.24 12.31 -12.02
C ILE A 279 9.88 12.98 -11.76
N TRP A 280 9.85 13.92 -10.82
CA TRP A 280 8.61 14.53 -10.27
C TRP A 280 7.69 15.16 -11.35
N ASN A 281 8.27 15.73 -12.41
CA ASN A 281 7.54 16.31 -13.54
C ASN A 281 6.82 15.24 -14.37
N LEU A 282 7.49 14.13 -14.69
CA LEU A 282 6.88 13.00 -15.41
C LEU A 282 5.80 12.33 -14.56
N GLY A 283 6.09 12.08 -13.28
CA GLY A 283 5.11 11.51 -12.35
C GLY A 283 3.84 12.37 -12.25
N THR A 284 3.99 13.69 -12.19
CA THR A 284 2.85 14.62 -12.20
C THR A 284 2.06 14.55 -13.51
N SER A 285 2.74 14.55 -14.66
CA SER A 285 2.08 14.44 -15.96
C SER A 285 1.26 13.15 -16.07
N PHE A 286 1.80 12.02 -15.61
CA PHE A 286 1.05 10.75 -15.60
C PHE A 286 -0.17 10.78 -14.68
N ARG A 287 -0.06 11.37 -13.48
CA ARG A 287 -1.22 11.55 -12.57
C ARG A 287 -2.33 12.38 -13.22
N LEU A 288 -1.98 13.47 -13.93
CA LEU A 288 -2.95 14.32 -14.63
C LEU A 288 -3.62 13.57 -15.80
N ILE A 289 -2.85 12.80 -16.56
CA ILE A 289 -3.39 11.96 -17.64
C ILE A 289 -4.37 10.94 -17.07
N ARG A 290 -4.04 10.26 -15.95
CA ARG A 290 -4.95 9.30 -15.31
C ARG A 290 -6.23 9.96 -14.81
N LEU A 291 -6.14 11.15 -14.21
CA LEU A 291 -7.33 11.89 -13.76
C LEU A 291 -8.24 12.25 -14.95
N PHE A 292 -7.66 12.75 -16.04
CA PHE A 292 -8.41 13.02 -17.27
C PHE A 292 -9.01 11.75 -17.86
N ALA A 293 -8.26 10.65 -17.89
CA ALA A 293 -8.70 9.37 -18.40
C ALA A 293 -9.89 8.81 -17.60
N VAL A 294 -9.91 8.97 -16.27
CA VAL A 294 -11.06 8.58 -15.43
C VAL A 294 -12.30 9.39 -15.80
N LEU A 295 -12.18 10.72 -15.88
CA LEU A 295 -13.30 11.60 -16.25
C LEU A 295 -13.82 11.27 -17.66
N PHE A 296 -12.90 11.10 -18.61
CA PHE A 296 -13.23 10.72 -19.98
C PHE A 296 -13.91 9.34 -20.03
N SER A 297 -13.41 8.37 -19.28
CA SER A 297 -13.98 7.02 -19.24
C SER A 297 -15.42 6.99 -18.72
N VAL A 298 -15.76 7.82 -17.73
CA VAL A 298 -17.13 7.90 -17.19
C VAL A 298 -18.04 8.73 -18.10
N LEU A 299 -17.56 9.86 -18.62
CA LEU A 299 -18.41 10.85 -19.28
C LEU A 299 -18.51 10.70 -20.79
N SER A 300 -17.58 10.01 -21.47
CA SER A 300 -17.52 9.96 -22.95
C SER A 300 -18.82 9.47 -23.60
N SER A 301 -19.29 8.26 -23.25
CA SER A 301 -20.53 7.71 -23.83
C SER A 301 -21.81 8.38 -23.32
N PRO A 302 -21.97 8.72 -22.02
CA PRO A 302 -23.13 9.50 -21.58
C PRO A 302 -23.20 10.89 -22.22
N LEU A 303 -22.07 11.56 -22.41
CA LEU A 303 -22.03 12.87 -23.06
C LEU A 303 -22.44 12.78 -24.53
N TYR A 304 -22.00 11.74 -25.24
CA TYR A 304 -22.45 11.45 -26.61
C TYR A 304 -23.97 11.33 -26.70
N VAL A 305 -24.58 10.54 -25.81
CA VAL A 305 -26.05 10.36 -25.75
C VAL A 305 -26.74 11.70 -25.43
N ALA A 306 -26.28 12.42 -24.41
CA ALA A 306 -26.89 13.69 -24.01
C ALA A 306 -26.85 14.75 -25.11
N VAL A 307 -25.69 14.93 -25.76
CA VAL A 307 -25.49 15.94 -26.80
C VAL A 307 -26.35 15.61 -28.02
N LEU A 308 -26.36 14.36 -28.48
CA LEU A 308 -27.07 14.03 -29.71
C LEU A 308 -28.58 13.88 -29.55
N THR A 309 -29.07 13.62 -28.33
CA THR A 309 -30.50 13.55 -28.05
C THR A 309 -31.10 14.92 -27.76
N TYR A 310 -30.38 15.79 -27.02
CA TYR A 310 -30.96 17.05 -26.50
C TYR A 310 -30.23 18.33 -26.92
N HIS A 311 -28.93 18.27 -27.23
CA HIS A 311 -28.09 19.47 -27.36
C HIS A 311 -27.21 19.45 -28.62
N TYR A 312 -27.76 19.03 -29.76
CA TYR A 312 -26.98 18.88 -31.01
C TYR A 312 -26.39 20.22 -31.52
N LEU A 313 -26.96 21.35 -31.09
CA LEU A 313 -26.46 22.71 -31.39
C LEU A 313 -25.09 23.01 -30.77
N VAL A 314 -24.64 22.22 -29.78
CA VAL A 314 -23.30 22.34 -29.19
C VAL A 314 -22.22 21.85 -30.15
N ILE A 315 -22.60 21.01 -31.13
CA ILE A 315 -21.67 20.45 -32.10
C ILE A 315 -21.33 21.51 -33.15
N PRO A 316 -20.03 21.76 -33.43
CA PRO A 316 -19.62 22.63 -34.52
C PRO A 316 -20.27 22.22 -35.85
N THR A 317 -20.71 23.22 -36.63
CA THR A 317 -21.40 22.98 -37.91
C THR A 317 -20.60 22.13 -38.88
N ASP A 318 -19.28 22.22 -38.82
CA ASP A 318 -18.36 21.46 -39.68
C ASP A 318 -18.33 19.97 -39.34
N LEU A 319 -18.67 19.58 -38.11
CA LEU A 319 -18.71 18.18 -37.65
C LEU A 319 -20.09 17.53 -37.81
N LEU A 320 -21.15 18.33 -37.98
CA LEU A 320 -22.52 17.80 -38.13
C LEU A 320 -22.68 16.87 -39.34
N PRO A 321 -22.17 17.18 -40.56
CA PRO A 321 -22.31 16.28 -41.71
C PRO A 321 -21.70 14.89 -41.47
N ILE A 322 -20.58 14.82 -40.75
CA ILE A 322 -19.90 13.56 -40.40
C ILE A 322 -20.77 12.73 -39.44
N LEU A 323 -21.41 13.38 -38.47
CA LEU A 323 -22.30 12.69 -37.53
C LEU A 323 -23.60 12.24 -38.19
N ILE A 324 -24.17 13.07 -39.06
CA ILE A 324 -25.39 12.73 -39.81
C ILE A 324 -25.11 11.55 -40.74
N SER A 325 -23.99 11.56 -41.49
CA SER A 325 -23.63 10.44 -42.36
C SER A 325 -23.30 9.17 -41.58
N SER A 326 -22.60 9.30 -40.44
CA SER A 326 -22.26 8.16 -39.58
C SER A 326 -23.47 7.51 -38.91
N ARG A 327 -24.60 8.23 -38.77
CA ARG A 327 -25.82 7.70 -38.15
C ARG A 327 -26.98 7.51 -39.09
N GLY A 328 -26.93 8.04 -40.31
CA GLY A 328 -28.07 8.04 -41.23
C GLY A 328 -28.61 6.66 -41.60
N VAL A 329 -27.80 5.61 -41.41
CA VAL A 329 -28.13 4.21 -41.71
C VAL A 329 -28.52 3.40 -40.46
N ILE A 330 -28.37 3.99 -39.27
CA ILE A 330 -28.52 3.26 -38.01
C ILE A 330 -29.96 3.39 -37.51
N PRO A 331 -30.67 2.27 -37.27
CA PRO A 331 -32.09 2.30 -36.88
C PRO A 331 -32.30 2.56 -35.38
N PHE A 332 -31.24 2.54 -34.57
CA PHE A 332 -31.32 2.64 -33.12
C PHE A 332 -31.11 4.07 -32.59
N PRO A 333 -31.80 4.44 -31.50
CA PRO A 333 -31.49 5.67 -30.78
C PRO A 333 -30.11 5.58 -30.11
N PRO A 334 -29.46 6.72 -29.82
CA PRO A 334 -28.07 6.75 -29.36
C PRO A 334 -27.84 5.99 -28.05
N ILE A 335 -28.84 5.97 -27.17
CA ILE A 335 -28.80 5.21 -25.92
C ILE A 335 -28.71 3.70 -26.14
N LEU A 336 -29.46 3.16 -27.11
CA LEU A 336 -29.46 1.72 -27.37
C LEU A 336 -28.12 1.29 -27.99
N GLU A 337 -27.58 2.07 -28.92
CA GLU A 337 -26.23 1.84 -29.44
C GLU A 337 -25.20 1.79 -28.30
N ALA A 338 -25.26 2.76 -27.38
CA ALA A 338 -24.30 2.87 -26.28
C ALA A 338 -24.42 1.74 -25.27
N ILE A 339 -25.64 1.34 -24.87
CA ILE A 339 -25.84 0.21 -23.95
C ILE A 339 -25.31 -1.10 -24.57
N VAL A 340 -25.62 -1.36 -25.84
CA VAL A 340 -25.17 -2.58 -26.52
C VAL A 340 -23.65 -2.62 -26.60
N LEU A 341 -23.01 -1.51 -26.99
CA LEU A 341 -21.57 -1.48 -27.16
C LEU A 341 -20.82 -1.50 -25.82
N GLU A 342 -21.24 -0.69 -24.84
CA GLU A 342 -20.66 -0.70 -23.48
C GLU A 342 -20.83 -2.09 -22.82
N GLY A 343 -22.02 -2.68 -22.93
CA GLY A 343 -22.30 -4.02 -22.43
C GLY A 343 -21.42 -5.09 -23.11
N THR A 344 -21.22 -4.99 -24.42
CA THR A 344 -20.32 -5.89 -25.16
C THR A 344 -18.88 -5.78 -24.65
N ILE A 345 -18.37 -4.57 -24.42
CA ILE A 345 -17.02 -4.37 -23.90
C ILE A 345 -16.86 -4.93 -22.48
N GLU A 346 -17.86 -4.76 -21.61
CA GLU A 346 -17.83 -5.35 -20.27
C GLU A 346 -17.88 -6.88 -20.31
N LEU A 347 -18.69 -7.47 -21.21
CA LEU A 347 -18.72 -8.93 -21.42
C LEU A 347 -17.37 -9.46 -21.92
N LEU A 348 -16.75 -8.78 -22.89
CA LEU A 348 -15.43 -9.14 -23.39
C LEU A 348 -14.36 -9.06 -22.30
N ARG A 349 -14.42 -8.03 -21.45
CA ARG A 349 -13.48 -7.86 -20.34
C ARG A 349 -13.63 -8.95 -19.28
N GLU A 350 -14.87 -9.24 -18.88
CA GLU A 350 -15.15 -10.28 -17.89
C GLU A 350 -14.74 -11.68 -18.39
N ALA A 351 -14.91 -11.94 -19.69
CA ALA A 351 -14.39 -13.15 -20.32
C ALA A 351 -12.86 -13.17 -20.34
N ALA A 352 -12.21 -12.06 -20.69
CA ALA A 352 -10.75 -11.97 -20.83
C ALA A 352 -10.00 -12.16 -19.49
N VAL A 353 -10.53 -11.64 -18.38
CA VAL A 353 -9.90 -11.75 -17.04
C VAL A 353 -9.90 -13.19 -16.51
N ARG A 354 -10.84 -14.03 -16.94
CA ARG A 354 -10.96 -15.43 -16.50
C ARG A 354 -10.10 -16.41 -17.28
N LEU A 355 -9.42 -15.92 -18.32
CA LEU A 355 -8.65 -16.75 -19.24
C LEU A 355 -7.15 -16.55 -19.05
N PRO A 356 -6.31 -17.56 -19.35
CA PRO A 356 -4.87 -17.39 -19.35
C PRO A 356 -4.45 -16.21 -20.23
N ALA A 357 -3.43 -15.46 -19.83
CA ALA A 357 -3.06 -14.19 -20.45
C ALA A 357 -2.95 -14.23 -21.99
N LYS A 358 -2.43 -15.32 -22.57
CA LYS A 358 -2.30 -15.51 -24.03
C LYS A 358 -3.66 -15.65 -24.74
N VAL A 359 -4.63 -16.27 -24.07
CA VAL A 359 -5.99 -16.47 -24.60
C VAL A 359 -6.83 -15.22 -24.37
N GLY A 360 -6.71 -14.59 -23.19
CA GLY A 360 -7.37 -13.33 -22.87
C GLY A 360 -7.00 -12.20 -23.83
N SER A 361 -5.71 -12.07 -24.19
CA SER A 361 -5.27 -11.08 -25.18
C SER A 361 -5.84 -11.35 -26.57
N THR A 362 -5.92 -12.62 -26.98
CA THR A 362 -6.50 -13.02 -28.26
C THR A 362 -8.00 -12.69 -28.32
N ILE A 363 -8.76 -13.00 -27.26
CA ILE A 363 -10.18 -12.64 -27.17
C ILE A 363 -10.38 -11.12 -27.12
N GLY A 364 -9.49 -10.38 -26.46
CA GLY A 364 -9.52 -8.92 -26.50
C GLY A 364 -9.34 -8.36 -27.92
N ILE A 365 -8.38 -8.88 -28.68
CA ILE A 365 -8.12 -8.45 -30.07
C ILE A 365 -9.27 -8.84 -30.98
N VAL A 366 -9.69 -10.12 -30.95
CA VAL A 366 -10.78 -10.63 -31.78
C VAL A 366 -12.09 -9.95 -31.41
N GLY A 367 -12.41 -9.86 -30.12
CA GLY A 367 -13.61 -9.19 -29.63
C GLY A 367 -13.65 -7.72 -30.00
N GLY A 368 -12.57 -6.98 -29.78
CA GLY A 368 -12.51 -5.55 -30.10
C GLY A 368 -12.61 -5.27 -31.60
N ILE A 369 -11.82 -5.97 -32.42
CA ILE A 369 -11.78 -5.72 -33.88
C ILE A 369 -12.99 -6.34 -34.56
N VAL A 370 -13.24 -7.64 -34.38
CA VAL A 370 -14.28 -8.36 -35.14
C VAL A 370 -15.68 -7.91 -34.74
N ILE A 371 -15.96 -7.76 -33.44
CA ILE A 371 -17.29 -7.29 -33.02
C ILE A 371 -17.47 -5.82 -33.33
N GLY A 372 -16.41 -5.00 -33.17
CA GLY A 372 -16.45 -3.58 -33.55
C GLY A 372 -16.73 -3.38 -35.05
N THR A 373 -16.00 -4.06 -35.92
CA THR A 373 -16.19 -3.95 -37.38
C THR A 373 -17.52 -4.53 -37.81
N ALA A 374 -17.91 -5.70 -37.29
CA ALA A 374 -19.20 -6.32 -37.60
C ALA A 374 -20.38 -5.45 -37.14
N ALA A 375 -20.28 -4.79 -35.98
CA ALA A 375 -21.34 -3.91 -35.48
C ALA A 375 -21.52 -2.66 -36.36
N VAL A 376 -20.42 -2.13 -36.91
CA VAL A 376 -20.45 -1.00 -37.87
C VAL A 376 -20.98 -1.45 -39.22
N GLU A 377 -20.48 -2.56 -39.77
CA GLU A 377 -20.88 -3.09 -41.07
C GLU A 377 -22.35 -3.53 -41.09
N ALA A 378 -22.85 -4.10 -39.99
CA ALA A 378 -24.26 -4.43 -39.82
C ALA A 378 -25.16 -3.20 -39.62
N GLY A 379 -24.59 -2.00 -39.49
CA GLY A 379 -25.33 -0.76 -39.25
C GLY A 379 -25.98 -0.68 -37.88
N PHE A 380 -25.48 -1.43 -36.89
CA PHE A 380 -26.00 -1.42 -35.52
C PHE A 380 -25.40 -0.33 -34.64
N VAL A 381 -24.18 0.13 -34.94
CA VAL A 381 -23.46 1.12 -34.13
C VAL A 381 -22.72 2.12 -35.03
N SER A 382 -22.68 3.38 -34.61
CA SER A 382 -21.98 4.44 -35.33
C SER A 382 -20.47 4.42 -35.13
N ASN A 383 -19.73 4.77 -36.19
CA ASN A 383 -18.27 4.89 -36.15
C ASN A 383 -17.79 5.82 -35.03
N VAL A 384 -18.49 6.95 -34.84
CA VAL A 384 -18.12 7.93 -33.81
C VAL A 384 -18.33 7.36 -32.40
N LEU A 385 -19.45 6.69 -32.14
CA LEU A 385 -19.68 6.08 -30.83
C LEU A 385 -18.70 4.93 -30.58
N LEU A 386 -18.44 4.09 -31.58
CA LEU A 386 -17.46 3.00 -31.47
C LEU A 386 -16.08 3.53 -31.05
N MET A 387 -15.62 4.59 -31.70
CA MET A 387 -14.37 5.26 -31.35
C MET A 387 -14.39 5.80 -29.92
N LEU A 388 -15.47 6.49 -29.51
CA LEU A 388 -15.58 7.07 -28.17
C LEU A 388 -15.58 6.01 -27.06
N VAL A 389 -16.30 4.89 -27.25
CA VAL A 389 -16.34 3.78 -26.30
C VAL A 389 -14.99 3.06 -26.27
N ALA A 390 -14.34 2.84 -27.41
CA ALA A 390 -13.00 2.24 -27.46
C ALA A 390 -11.96 3.10 -26.70
N LEU A 391 -11.98 4.42 -26.90
CA LEU A 391 -11.12 5.35 -26.14
C LEU A 391 -11.47 5.36 -24.64
N ALA A 392 -12.76 5.31 -24.28
CA ALA A 392 -13.20 5.27 -22.90
C ALA A 392 -12.78 3.96 -22.19
N ALA A 393 -12.80 2.84 -22.91
CA ALA A 393 -12.32 1.55 -22.45
C ALA A 393 -10.79 1.59 -22.23
N LEU A 394 -10.02 2.14 -23.18
CA LEU A 394 -8.57 2.34 -23.02
C LEU A 394 -8.26 3.25 -21.83
N ALA A 395 -8.99 4.35 -21.68
CA ALA A 395 -8.83 5.29 -20.57
C ALA A 395 -9.06 4.60 -19.21
N SER A 396 -10.03 3.67 -19.10
CA SER A 396 -10.30 2.92 -17.86
C SER A 396 -9.14 2.02 -17.40
N PHE A 397 -8.26 1.59 -18.31
CA PHE A 397 -7.09 0.75 -18.00
C PHE A 397 -5.91 1.55 -17.44
N THR A 398 -5.97 2.88 -17.50
CA THR A 398 -4.91 3.74 -16.94
C THR A 398 -4.97 3.81 -15.40
N VAL A 399 -6.08 3.37 -14.80
CA VAL A 399 -6.29 3.39 -13.36
C VAL A 399 -5.48 2.26 -12.72
N PRO A 400 -4.56 2.57 -11.78
CA PRO A 400 -3.59 1.59 -11.28
C PRO A 400 -4.21 0.54 -10.36
N ILE A 401 -5.27 0.90 -9.63
CA ILE A 401 -5.92 0.01 -8.67
C ILE A 401 -7.18 -0.59 -9.27
N TYR A 402 -7.23 -1.93 -9.33
CA TYR A 402 -8.31 -2.67 -9.97
C TYR A 402 -9.69 -2.38 -9.36
N GLN A 403 -9.78 -2.27 -8.02
CA GLN A 403 -11.05 -2.06 -7.31
C GLN A 403 -11.78 -0.79 -7.76
N ILE A 404 -11.08 0.35 -7.84
CA ILE A 404 -11.68 1.62 -8.26
C ILE A 404 -12.01 1.63 -9.77
N SER A 405 -11.26 0.88 -10.59
CA SER A 405 -11.57 0.71 -12.01
C SER A 405 -12.94 0.05 -12.19
N ASN A 406 -13.27 -0.95 -11.36
CA ASN A 406 -14.59 -1.59 -11.35
C ASN A 406 -15.70 -0.59 -10.97
N THR A 407 -15.46 0.24 -9.94
CA THR A 407 -16.41 1.31 -9.55
C THR A 407 -16.67 2.26 -10.71
N ILE A 408 -15.61 2.73 -11.40
CA ILE A 408 -15.69 3.65 -12.55
C ILE A 408 -16.52 3.07 -13.70
N ARG A 409 -16.38 1.76 -13.97
CA ARG A 409 -17.17 1.08 -14.99
C ARG A 409 -18.64 0.99 -14.61
N LEU A 410 -18.93 0.65 -13.35
CA LEU A 410 -20.30 0.51 -12.86
C LEU A 410 -21.06 1.85 -12.85
N ILE A 411 -20.42 2.94 -12.40
CA ILE A 411 -21.07 4.26 -12.34
C ILE A 411 -21.41 4.82 -13.73
N ARG A 412 -20.75 4.37 -14.80
CA ARG A 412 -20.99 4.81 -16.18
C ARG A 412 -22.45 4.56 -16.61
N PHE A 413 -23.05 3.44 -16.23
CA PHE A 413 -24.42 3.09 -16.63
C PHE A 413 -25.49 4.04 -16.02
N PRO A 414 -25.47 4.38 -14.72
CA PRO A 414 -26.31 5.45 -14.18
C PRO A 414 -26.17 6.79 -14.92
N PHE A 415 -24.95 7.21 -15.27
CA PHE A 415 -24.75 8.42 -16.08
C PHE A 415 -25.40 8.31 -17.45
N LEU A 416 -25.27 7.15 -18.11
CA LEU A 416 -25.85 6.89 -19.42
C LEU A 416 -27.39 6.99 -19.38
N ILE A 417 -28.01 6.43 -18.35
CA ILE A 417 -29.46 6.51 -18.15
C ILE A 417 -29.87 7.97 -17.88
N ALA A 418 -29.16 8.69 -17.04
CA ALA A 418 -29.46 10.09 -16.75
C ALA A 418 -29.28 11.00 -17.99
N ALA A 419 -28.29 10.72 -18.83
CA ALA A 419 -28.09 11.39 -20.11
C ALA A 419 -29.29 11.22 -21.04
N GLN A 420 -29.85 10.01 -21.10
CA GLN A 420 -31.03 9.72 -21.91
C GLN A 420 -32.30 10.38 -21.36
N LEU A 421 -32.43 10.52 -20.04
CA LEU A 421 -33.64 11.10 -19.43
C LEU A 421 -33.64 12.64 -19.45
N TYR A 422 -32.50 13.26 -19.21
CA TYR A 422 -32.41 14.70 -18.94
C TYR A 422 -31.25 15.40 -19.67
N GLY A 423 -30.57 14.75 -20.62
CA GLY A 423 -29.46 15.34 -21.37
C GLY A 423 -28.30 15.78 -20.47
N LEU A 424 -27.72 16.95 -20.76
CA LEU A 424 -26.60 17.50 -19.99
C LEU A 424 -26.99 17.82 -18.54
N PHE A 425 -28.25 18.17 -18.30
CA PHE A 425 -28.75 18.42 -16.95
C PHE A 425 -28.76 17.13 -16.10
N GLY A 426 -29.12 15.99 -16.69
CA GLY A 426 -29.03 14.67 -16.03
C GLY A 426 -27.60 14.31 -15.63
N LEU A 427 -26.63 14.56 -16.51
CA LEU A 427 -25.20 14.37 -16.21
C LEU A 427 -24.73 15.24 -15.04
N ALA A 428 -25.18 16.50 -14.99
CA ALA A 428 -24.88 17.41 -13.89
C ALA A 428 -25.48 16.91 -12.57
N LEU A 429 -26.72 16.43 -12.58
CA LEU A 429 -27.38 15.85 -11.40
C LEU A 429 -26.67 14.58 -10.90
N CYS A 430 -26.31 13.65 -11.79
CA CYS A 430 -25.55 12.46 -11.41
C CYS A 430 -24.17 12.82 -10.85
N SER A 431 -23.47 13.78 -11.46
CA SER A 431 -22.20 14.29 -10.93
C SER A 431 -22.36 14.88 -9.53
N ALA A 432 -23.40 15.68 -9.30
CA ALA A 432 -23.70 16.27 -8.00
C ALA A 432 -24.05 15.21 -6.95
N PHE A 433 -24.82 14.19 -7.33
CA PHE A 433 -25.15 13.07 -6.45
C PHE A 433 -23.90 12.28 -6.03
N ILE A 434 -23.04 11.93 -6.98
CA ILE A 434 -21.78 11.23 -6.68
C ILE A 434 -20.88 12.09 -5.81
N LEU A 435 -20.74 13.39 -6.13
CA LEU A 435 -19.95 14.30 -5.30
C LEU A 435 -20.50 14.38 -3.87
N SER A 436 -21.83 14.47 -3.71
CA SER A 436 -22.47 14.46 -2.40
C SER A 436 -22.26 13.15 -1.64
N HIS A 437 -22.21 12.00 -2.34
CA HIS A 437 -21.89 10.71 -1.75
C HIS A 437 -20.44 10.68 -1.26
N LEU A 438 -19.50 11.06 -2.13
CA LEU A 438 -18.07 11.12 -1.82
C LEU A 438 -17.75 12.05 -0.64
N LEU A 439 -18.49 13.14 -0.47
CA LEU A 439 -18.37 14.06 0.66
C LEU A 439 -18.74 13.43 2.01
N LYS A 440 -19.62 12.42 2.01
CA LYS A 440 -20.05 11.70 3.23
C LYS A 440 -19.13 10.52 3.56
N LEU A 441 -18.36 10.04 2.60
CA LEU A 441 -17.49 8.88 2.79
C LEU A 441 -16.31 9.21 3.70
N THR A 442 -15.98 8.23 4.53
CA THR A 442 -14.82 8.22 5.39
C THR A 442 -14.07 6.91 5.24
N SER A 443 -12.77 6.92 5.51
CA SER A 443 -11.91 5.73 5.57
C SER A 443 -11.24 5.73 6.94
N LEU A 444 -11.60 4.77 7.80
CA LEU A 444 -11.15 4.67 9.20
C LEU A 444 -11.28 6.01 9.96
N GLY A 445 -12.43 6.68 9.77
CA GLY A 445 -12.73 7.98 10.38
C GLY A 445 -12.08 9.20 9.71
N SER A 446 -11.24 9.01 8.69
CA SER A 446 -10.65 10.12 7.92
C SER A 446 -11.51 10.48 6.71
N PRO A 447 -11.66 11.77 6.34
CA PRO A 447 -12.45 12.17 5.17
C PRO A 447 -11.92 11.58 3.86
N TYR A 448 -12.78 10.94 3.07
CA TYR A 448 -12.38 10.26 1.83
C TYR A 448 -12.01 11.24 0.70
N LEU A 449 -12.59 12.44 0.69
CA LEU A 449 -12.37 13.47 -0.34
C LEU A 449 -11.20 14.41 -0.02
N ASP A 450 -10.38 14.11 0.99
CA ASP A 450 -9.18 14.89 1.30
C ASP A 450 -8.16 14.78 0.14
N PRO A 451 -7.45 15.86 -0.25
CA PRO A 451 -7.42 17.21 0.32
C PRO A 451 -8.39 18.19 -0.33
N LEU A 452 -9.29 17.73 -1.19
CA LEU A 452 -10.30 18.58 -1.83
C LEU A 452 -11.33 19.05 -0.80
N TYR A 453 -11.78 18.15 0.08
CA TYR A 453 -12.64 18.50 1.21
C TYR A 453 -12.34 17.64 2.46
N PRO A 454 -11.99 18.24 3.61
CA PRO A 454 -11.74 19.68 3.80
C PRO A 454 -10.53 20.15 2.99
N LEU A 455 -10.52 21.43 2.57
CA LEU A 455 -9.47 21.94 1.71
C LEU A 455 -8.11 21.98 2.43
N ARG A 456 -7.16 21.14 2.03
CA ARG A 456 -5.80 21.07 2.60
C ARG A 456 -4.73 21.37 1.57
N ILE A 457 -4.40 22.64 1.41
CA ILE A 457 -3.44 23.15 0.42
C ILE A 457 -2.07 22.45 0.52
N TYR A 458 -1.66 22.04 1.73
CA TYR A 458 -0.37 21.38 1.92
C TYR A 458 -0.33 19.98 1.26
N ASP A 459 -1.41 19.22 1.37
CA ASP A 459 -1.48 17.83 0.91
C ASP A 459 -1.65 17.76 -0.63
N PHE A 460 -2.13 18.84 -1.27
CA PHE A 460 -2.12 18.96 -2.73
C PHE A 460 -0.74 18.81 -3.38
N LYS A 461 0.35 19.06 -2.64
CA LYS A 461 1.74 18.98 -3.09
C LYS A 461 2.25 17.56 -3.33
N ASP A 462 1.52 16.55 -2.86
CA ASP A 462 1.83 15.13 -3.09
C ASP A 462 0.62 14.33 -3.56
N SER A 463 -0.50 15.02 -3.82
CA SER A 463 -1.77 14.42 -4.22
C SER A 463 -1.90 14.48 -5.75
N LEU A 464 -2.48 15.55 -6.31
CA LEU A 464 -2.59 15.73 -7.77
C LEU A 464 -1.27 16.10 -8.43
N ILE A 465 -0.50 16.99 -7.81
CA ILE A 465 0.81 17.44 -8.30
C ILE A 465 1.86 16.84 -7.38
N ARG A 466 2.78 16.05 -7.93
CA ARG A 466 3.88 15.47 -7.16
C ARG A 466 5.07 16.43 -7.19
N LEU A 467 5.28 17.17 -6.11
CA LEU A 467 6.49 17.99 -5.95
C LEU A 467 7.73 17.13 -5.64
N PRO A 468 8.95 17.63 -5.89
CA PRO A 468 10.17 16.90 -5.55
C PRO A 468 10.25 16.61 -4.04
N PHE A 469 10.91 15.49 -3.67
CA PHE A 469 11.03 15.03 -2.29
C PHE A 469 11.57 16.11 -1.32
N SER A 470 12.43 17.02 -1.78
CA SER A 470 12.95 18.15 -0.99
C SER A 470 11.86 19.10 -0.49
N LYS A 471 10.72 19.18 -1.18
CA LYS A 471 9.55 19.99 -0.81
C LYS A 471 8.50 19.19 -0.03
N GLN A 472 8.70 17.89 0.18
CA GLN A 472 7.79 16.98 0.88
C GLN A 472 8.25 16.72 2.32
N THR A 473 8.30 17.78 3.14
CA THR A 473 8.87 17.71 4.50
C THR A 473 7.89 17.27 5.59
N LYS A 474 6.58 17.27 5.32
CA LYS A 474 5.55 16.87 6.29
C LYS A 474 4.81 15.64 5.76
N ARG A 475 4.35 14.81 6.69
CA ARG A 475 3.39 13.73 6.45
C ARG A 475 2.02 14.32 6.08
N PRO A 476 1.16 13.56 5.37
CA PRO A 476 -0.18 14.03 5.02
C PRO A 476 -0.98 14.46 6.26
N GLN A 477 -1.60 15.64 6.20
CA GLN A 477 -2.29 16.21 7.35
C GLN A 477 -3.60 15.49 7.68
N PHE A 478 -4.24 14.85 6.69
CA PHE A 478 -5.46 14.08 6.93
C PHE A 478 -5.28 12.93 7.91
N LEU A 479 -4.07 12.36 7.97
CA LEU A 479 -3.69 11.29 8.91
C LEU A 479 -3.60 11.76 10.36
N ARG A 480 -3.44 13.09 10.59
CA ARG A 480 -3.26 13.70 11.92
C ARG A 480 -2.19 12.96 12.75
N THR A 481 -1.05 12.68 12.13
CA THR A 481 0.04 11.91 12.74
C THR A 481 0.60 12.60 13.99
N GLU A 482 1.05 11.81 14.96
CA GLU A 482 1.67 12.34 16.19
C GLU A 482 2.98 13.07 15.87
N LYS A 483 3.73 12.57 14.88
CA LYS A 483 4.91 13.23 14.31
C LYS A 483 4.58 13.75 12.91
N PRO A 484 4.23 15.03 12.73
CA PRO A 484 3.85 15.56 11.41
C PRO A 484 5.04 15.77 10.47
N LEU A 485 6.27 15.91 11.00
CA LEU A 485 7.47 16.14 10.18
C LEU A 485 8.11 14.81 9.79
N ARG A 486 8.43 14.65 8.50
CA ARG A 486 9.32 13.59 8.03
C ARG A 486 10.74 13.92 8.55
N LEU A 487 11.43 12.93 9.11
CA LEU A 487 12.78 13.15 9.67
C LEU A 487 13.75 13.51 8.53
N ARG A 488 14.16 14.78 8.47
CA ARG A 488 15.31 15.19 7.65
C ARG A 488 16.55 15.04 8.53
N ARG A 489 17.52 14.23 8.11
CA ARG A 489 18.83 14.21 8.78
C ARG A 489 19.37 15.64 8.75
N LYS A 490 19.68 16.16 9.93
CA LYS A 490 20.08 17.54 10.16
C LYS A 490 21.58 17.66 9.93
N GLU A 491 22.00 17.80 8.67
CA GLU A 491 23.34 18.25 8.30
C GLU A 491 23.25 19.25 7.12
N GLU A 492 22.72 20.43 7.41
CA GLU A 492 23.09 21.69 6.72
C GLU A 492 23.58 22.69 7.79
N THR A 493 24.38 22.17 8.72
CA THR A 493 25.23 22.95 9.63
C THR A 493 26.65 22.49 9.40
N ASN A 494 27.21 22.92 8.26
CA ASN A 494 28.59 23.38 8.04
C ASN A 494 28.98 23.23 6.56
N ASN A 495 29.50 24.32 5.99
CA ASN A 495 30.06 24.46 4.64
C ASN A 495 29.09 24.55 3.45
N SER A 496 28.38 25.68 3.38
CA SER A 496 28.42 26.46 2.13
C SER A 496 29.76 27.20 2.05
N GLN A 497 30.87 26.45 1.91
CA GLN A 497 32.04 26.99 1.24
C GLN A 497 31.81 26.68 -0.23
N SER A 498 31.84 27.74 -1.01
CA SER A 498 31.80 27.73 -2.46
C SER A 498 32.87 26.80 -3.02
N ASP A 499 32.48 25.59 -3.39
CA ASP A 499 33.21 24.83 -4.40
C ASP A 499 32.79 25.39 -5.77
N ILE A 500 33.24 26.62 -6.02
CA ILE A 500 33.56 27.08 -7.38
C ILE A 500 35.06 27.26 -7.33
N ASP A 501 35.80 26.20 -7.66
CA ASP A 501 37.19 26.29 -8.04
C ASP A 501 37.39 25.50 -9.34
N GLU A 502 37.71 26.29 -10.37
CA GLU A 502 38.33 26.01 -11.69
C GLU A 502 37.60 25.19 -12.76
#